data_AF-A0A7C7NVP8-F1
#
_entry.id   AF-A0A7C7NVP8-F1
#
_cell.length_a   1.000
_cell.length_b   1.000
_cell.length_c   1.000
_cell.angle_alpha   90.00
_cell.angle_beta   90.00
_cell.angle_gamma   90.00
#
_symmetry.space_group_name_H-M   'P 1'
#
loop_
_entity.id
_entity.type
_entity.pdbx_description
1 polymer ?
#
loop_
_entity_poly.entity_id
_entity_poly.type
_entity_poly.pdbx_seq_one_letter_code
_entity_poly.pdbx_strand_id
1 'polypeptide(L)'
;MKKMTTLIFALLLGGSLYASEAKEEVVISASDLMVEDESSEEEANVEPLFEKVGFLTVEDCALKGTFSSCYTEAYVCGFEGCYKEVEPGVTKPVQLVLFVHDDGKYYKVELTDKLKKYELDTAIGRNKVTIIGKYNEDENTIYALTFKAPPPPKASFFKGCL
;
A
#
# COMPACT_ATOMS: atom_id res chain seq x y z
N MET A 1 -6.03 -55.77 -9.26
CA MET A 1 -6.89 -55.51 -8.08
C MET A 1 -6.60 -54.09 -7.58
N LYS A 2 -7.64 -53.35 -7.16
CA LYS A 2 -7.71 -51.90 -6.79
C LYS A 2 -7.73 -50.97 -8.02
N LYS A 3 -8.84 -50.43 -8.55
CA LYS A 3 -10.06 -49.74 -8.06
C LYS A 3 -9.84 -48.36 -7.41
N MET A 4 -10.64 -47.40 -7.92
CA MET A 4 -11.03 -46.08 -7.39
C MET A 4 -9.97 -44.98 -7.54
N THR A 5 -10.30 -43.77 -7.99
CA THR A 5 -11.41 -42.94 -7.48
C THR A 5 -11.96 -41.98 -8.54
N THR A 6 -13.29 -41.93 -8.62
CA THR A 6 -14.11 -41.10 -9.51
C THR A 6 -14.25 -39.68 -8.96
N LEU A 7 -14.07 -38.68 -9.84
CA LEU A 7 -14.36 -37.26 -9.58
C LEU A 7 -15.88 -37.02 -9.47
N ILE A 8 -16.30 -36.29 -8.44
CA ILE A 8 -17.66 -35.73 -8.32
C ILE A 8 -17.54 -34.22 -8.54
N PHE A 9 -18.08 -33.76 -9.66
CA PHE A 9 -18.29 -32.36 -9.99
C PHE A 9 -19.81 -32.17 -10.09
N ALA A 10 -20.40 -31.42 -9.18
CA ALA A 10 -21.81 -31.04 -9.27
C ALA A 10 -21.94 -29.57 -8.88
N LEU A 11 -22.13 -28.75 -9.92
CA LEU A 11 -22.45 -27.33 -9.88
C LEU A 11 -23.74 -27.09 -9.07
N LEU A 12 -23.67 -26.19 -8.12
CA LEU A 12 -24.81 -25.45 -7.57
C LEU A 12 -24.98 -24.16 -8.39
N LEU A 13 -25.96 -24.15 -9.31
CA LEU A 13 -26.46 -22.93 -9.94
C LEU A 13 -27.55 -22.35 -9.03
N GLY A 14 -27.17 -21.38 -8.20
CA GLY A 14 -28.07 -20.59 -7.36
C GLY A 14 -28.53 -19.32 -8.07
N GLY A 15 -29.81 -19.01 -7.91
CA GLY A 15 -30.61 -18.04 -8.66
C GLY A 15 -30.09 -16.60 -8.75
N SER A 16 -30.35 -16.00 -9.91
CA SER A 16 -30.39 -14.55 -10.11
C SER A 16 -31.83 -14.08 -9.97
N LEU A 17 -32.11 -13.33 -8.91
CA LEU A 17 -33.28 -12.48 -8.69
C LEU A 17 -32.82 -11.06 -8.97
N TYR A 18 -33.47 -10.32 -9.86
CA TYR A 18 -33.71 -8.86 -9.72
C TYR A 18 -34.77 -8.44 -10.75
N ALA A 19 -36.01 -8.30 -10.26
CA ALA A 19 -37.09 -7.50 -10.87
C ALA A 19 -37.00 -6.08 -10.26
N SER A 20 -36.99 -5.03 -11.09
CA SER A 20 -38.12 -4.19 -11.54
C SER A 20 -38.56 -3.11 -10.56
N GLU A 21 -38.86 -1.93 -11.13
CA GLU A 21 -39.72 -0.84 -10.62
C GLU A 21 -39.23 -0.02 -9.41
N ALA A 22 -39.51 1.27 -9.25
CA ALA A 22 -40.21 2.25 -10.08
C ALA A 22 -39.78 3.67 -9.64
N LYS A 23 -40.16 4.59 -10.52
CA LYS A 23 -40.07 6.05 -10.50
C LYS A 23 -40.94 6.68 -9.41
N GLU A 24 -40.43 7.66 -8.66
CA GLU A 24 -41.27 8.70 -8.05
C GLU A 24 -40.49 10.03 -7.95
N GLU A 25 -41.04 11.06 -8.61
CA GLU A 25 -40.59 12.45 -8.55
C GLU A 25 -41.22 13.13 -7.32
N VAL A 26 -40.41 13.71 -6.45
CA VAL A 26 -40.89 14.57 -5.36
C VAL A 26 -40.35 15.98 -5.56
N VAL A 27 -41.29 16.90 -5.73
CA VAL A 27 -41.11 18.35 -5.88
C VAL A 27 -40.66 18.92 -4.54
N ILE A 28 -39.47 19.55 -4.49
CA ILE A 28 -39.00 20.26 -3.29
C ILE A 28 -39.19 21.76 -3.51
N SER A 29 -40.07 22.33 -2.69
CA SER A 29 -40.34 23.76 -2.55
C SER A 29 -39.14 24.45 -1.90
N ALA A 30 -38.59 25.47 -2.58
CA ALA A 30 -37.49 26.28 -2.10
C ALA A 30 -37.99 27.32 -1.10
N SER A 31 -37.96 27.03 0.20
CA SER A 31 -37.96 28.03 1.28
C SER A 31 -37.90 27.35 2.64
N ASP A 32 -36.68 27.16 3.17
CA ASP A 32 -36.33 27.13 4.60
C ASP A 32 -34.79 26.95 4.67
N LEU A 33 -33.99 28.00 4.84
CA LEU A 33 -33.52 28.61 6.11
C LEU A 33 -32.60 27.71 6.95
N MET A 34 -31.29 27.97 6.77
CA MET A 34 -30.16 28.08 7.71
C MET A 34 -30.03 27.17 8.96
N VAL A 35 -28.74 26.91 9.28
CA VAL A 35 -28.14 26.28 10.48
C VAL A 35 -28.25 24.73 10.41
N GLU A 36 -27.22 23.90 10.49
CA GLU A 36 -26.05 23.81 11.39
C GLU A 36 -24.84 23.16 10.69
N ASP A 37 -23.64 23.42 11.23
CA ASP A 37 -22.41 22.64 10.99
C ASP A 37 -22.67 21.16 11.29
N GLU A 38 -23.09 20.38 10.29
CA GLU A 38 -22.94 18.93 10.32
C GLU A 38 -21.57 18.60 9.71
N SER A 39 -20.59 18.46 10.60
CA SER A 39 -19.52 17.49 10.38
C SER A 39 -20.21 16.17 10.07
N SER A 40 -20.28 15.83 8.79
CA SER A 40 -20.70 14.53 8.32
C SER A 40 -19.66 13.52 8.81
N GLU A 41 -19.82 13.09 10.06
CA GLU A 41 -19.39 11.79 10.54
C GLU A 41 -20.26 10.76 9.83
N GLU A 42 -19.98 10.60 8.54
CA GLU A 42 -20.31 9.38 7.83
C GLU A 42 -19.46 8.31 8.54
N GLU A 43 -20.05 7.65 9.53
CA GLU A 43 -19.51 6.44 10.15
C GLU A 43 -19.50 5.34 9.08
N ALA A 44 -18.59 5.51 8.12
CA ALA A 44 -18.11 4.44 7.29
C ALA A 44 -17.61 3.38 8.26
N ASN A 45 -17.98 2.13 8.01
CA ASN A 45 -17.45 0.96 8.69
C ASN A 45 -15.93 0.93 8.44
N VAL A 46 -15.15 1.66 9.26
CA VAL A 46 -13.71 1.83 9.06
C VAL A 46 -13.06 0.56 9.57
N GLU A 47 -12.84 -0.39 8.66
CA GLU A 47 -11.92 -1.49 8.92
C GLU A 47 -10.62 -0.92 9.52
N PRO A 48 -10.13 -1.47 10.64
CA PRO A 48 -8.99 -0.90 11.32
C PRO A 48 -7.78 -0.88 10.38
N LEU A 49 -7.27 0.33 10.11
CA LEU A 49 -6.09 0.51 9.28
C LEU A 49 -4.85 0.04 10.03
N PHE A 50 -4.06 -0.81 9.37
CA PHE A 50 -2.78 -1.27 9.87
C PHE A 50 -1.73 -0.18 9.68
N GLU A 51 -1.12 0.27 10.77
CA GLU A 51 -0.05 1.27 10.78
C GLU A 51 1.25 0.61 11.23
N LYS A 52 2.31 0.70 10.41
CA LYS A 52 3.61 0.11 10.73
C LYS A 52 4.75 1.05 10.35
N VAL A 53 5.75 1.10 11.23
CA VAL A 53 6.93 1.96 11.09
C VAL A 53 8.15 1.12 10.76
N GLY A 54 8.91 1.51 9.75
CA GLY A 54 10.12 0.78 9.36
C GLY A 54 11.00 1.52 8.37
N PHE A 55 11.92 0.77 7.76
CA PHE A 55 12.77 1.18 6.67
C PHE A 55 12.14 0.76 5.33
N LEU A 56 11.77 1.73 4.50
CA LEU A 56 11.14 1.45 3.21
C LEU A 56 12.23 1.24 2.14
N THR A 57 12.26 0.08 1.50
CA THR A 57 13.26 -0.25 0.47
C THR A 57 12.70 -1.23 -0.56
N VAL A 58 13.56 -1.65 -1.49
CA VAL A 58 13.26 -2.68 -2.50
C VAL A 58 13.62 -4.04 -1.93
N GLU A 59 12.86 -5.06 -2.30
CA GLU A 59 13.05 -6.44 -1.85
C GLU A 59 14.51 -6.93 -2.00
N ASP A 60 15.14 -6.72 -3.16
CA ASP A 60 16.53 -7.13 -3.41
C ASP A 60 17.52 -6.52 -2.39
N CYS A 61 17.34 -5.23 -2.07
CA CYS A 61 18.21 -4.52 -1.13
C CYS A 61 17.95 -4.93 0.33
N ALA A 62 16.69 -5.22 0.67
CA ALA A 62 16.34 -5.80 1.96
C ALA A 62 16.97 -7.19 2.15
N LEU A 63 16.87 -8.07 1.15
CA LEU A 63 17.42 -9.43 1.21
C LEU A 63 18.94 -9.45 1.33
N LYS A 64 19.63 -8.50 0.68
CA LYS A 64 21.08 -8.33 0.77
C LYS A 64 21.54 -7.62 2.04
N GLY A 65 20.62 -7.05 2.82
CA GLY A 65 20.95 -6.22 3.99
C GLY A 65 21.60 -4.88 3.64
N THR A 66 21.54 -4.46 2.37
CA THR A 66 22.14 -3.22 1.85
C THR A 66 21.14 -2.07 1.90
N PHE A 67 20.62 -1.77 3.09
CA PHE A 67 19.55 -0.78 3.29
C PHE A 67 19.93 0.64 2.85
N SER A 68 21.03 1.18 3.40
CA SER A 68 21.52 2.53 3.11
C SER A 68 22.42 2.61 1.89
N SER A 69 22.94 1.47 1.42
CA SER A 69 23.86 1.35 0.30
C SER A 69 23.22 0.72 -0.94
N CYS A 70 21.89 0.64 -0.99
CA CYS A 70 21.15 0.16 -2.14
C CYS A 70 21.43 1.07 -3.34
N TYR A 71 21.89 0.50 -4.46
CA TYR A 71 22.15 1.26 -5.67
C TYR A 71 20.85 1.83 -6.25
N THR A 72 20.93 3.06 -6.78
CA THR A 72 19.77 3.77 -7.34
C THR A 72 19.05 2.97 -8.43
N GLU A 73 19.80 2.19 -9.20
CA GLU A 73 19.27 1.29 -10.22
C GLU A 73 18.24 0.30 -9.67
N ALA A 74 18.45 -0.29 -8.49
CA ALA A 74 17.53 -1.24 -7.90
C ALA A 74 16.14 -0.63 -7.64
N TYR A 75 16.04 0.68 -7.41
CA TYR A 75 14.77 1.38 -7.27
C TYR A 75 14.03 1.61 -8.60
N VAL A 76 14.73 1.54 -9.72
CA VAL A 76 14.19 1.73 -11.08
C VAL A 76 13.71 0.42 -11.68
N CYS A 77 14.46 -0.66 -11.48
CA CYS A 77 14.29 -1.93 -12.19
C CYS A 77 14.15 -3.16 -11.28
N GLY A 78 14.38 -3.01 -9.97
CA GLY A 78 14.12 -4.03 -8.96
C GLY A 78 15.35 -4.76 -8.42
N PHE A 79 16.52 -4.66 -9.06
CA PHE A 79 17.72 -5.37 -8.64
C PHE A 79 19.01 -4.65 -9.06
N GLU A 80 20.09 -4.94 -8.37
CA GLU A 80 21.43 -4.44 -8.69
C GLU A 80 21.96 -5.00 -10.02
N GLY A 81 22.52 -4.14 -10.87
CA GLY A 81 23.09 -4.51 -12.16
C GLY A 81 22.07 -4.59 -13.31
N CYS A 82 20.82 -4.24 -13.09
CA CYS A 82 19.76 -4.40 -14.09
C CYS A 82 19.93 -3.60 -15.38
N TYR A 83 20.74 -2.54 -15.38
CA TYR A 83 21.05 -1.75 -16.57
C TYR A 83 21.73 -2.58 -17.67
N LYS A 84 22.23 -3.78 -17.34
CA LYS A 84 22.78 -4.74 -18.29
C LYS A 84 21.70 -5.48 -19.08
N GLU A 85 20.48 -5.58 -18.53
CA GLU A 85 19.37 -6.37 -19.09
C GLU A 85 18.18 -5.49 -19.48
N VAL A 86 18.07 -4.29 -18.92
CA VAL A 86 16.96 -3.36 -19.13
C VAL A 86 17.46 -2.18 -19.95
N GLU A 87 16.75 -1.90 -21.05
CA GLU A 87 17.04 -0.74 -21.89
C GLU A 87 16.84 0.57 -21.11
N PRO A 88 17.68 1.58 -21.37
CA PRO A 88 17.56 2.88 -20.72
C PRO A 88 16.20 3.52 -21.05
N GLY A 89 15.52 4.02 -20.03
CA GLY A 89 14.19 4.62 -20.14
C GLY A 89 13.02 3.65 -19.90
N VAL A 90 13.29 2.34 -19.76
CA VAL A 90 12.27 1.36 -19.38
C VAL A 90 12.23 1.21 -17.85
N THR A 91 11.11 1.60 -17.25
CA THR A 91 10.85 1.38 -15.82
C THR A 91 10.13 0.05 -15.64
N LYS A 92 10.66 -0.84 -14.80
CA LYS A 92 9.98 -2.08 -14.41
C LYS A 92 9.22 -1.89 -13.09
N PRO A 93 8.11 -2.63 -12.86
CA PRO A 93 7.50 -2.67 -11.54
C PRO A 93 8.51 -3.23 -10.53
N VAL A 94 8.64 -2.55 -9.40
CA VAL A 94 9.59 -2.90 -8.34
C VAL A 94 8.81 -3.27 -7.09
N GLN A 95 9.11 -4.42 -6.50
CA GLN A 95 8.50 -4.82 -5.24
C GLN A 95 9.11 -4.01 -4.08
N LEU A 96 8.26 -3.21 -3.43
CA LEU A 96 8.64 -2.48 -2.23
C LEU A 96 8.41 -3.35 -1.00
N VAL A 97 9.27 -3.16 0.00
CA VAL A 97 9.20 -3.81 1.29
C VAL A 97 9.47 -2.82 2.42
N LEU A 98 8.75 -2.99 3.52
CA LEU A 98 8.97 -2.27 4.77
C LEU A 98 9.70 -3.20 5.74
N PHE A 99 10.95 -2.91 6.03
CA PHE A 99 11.71 -3.63 7.05
C PHE A 99 11.50 -3.01 8.43
N VAL A 100 10.94 -3.77 9.36
CA VAL A 100 10.71 -3.31 10.73
C VAL A 100 11.85 -3.80 11.60
N HIS A 101 12.71 -2.86 12.02
CA HIS A 101 13.87 -3.17 12.87
C HIS A 101 13.49 -3.84 14.19
N ASP A 102 12.36 -3.44 14.79
CA ASP A 102 11.91 -3.95 16.09
C ASP A 102 11.47 -5.42 16.02
N ASP A 103 10.85 -5.83 14.90
CA ASP A 103 10.36 -7.20 14.70
C ASP A 103 11.36 -8.09 13.97
N GLY A 104 12.37 -7.51 13.31
CA GLY A 104 13.27 -8.21 12.40
C GLY A 104 12.57 -8.80 11.17
N LYS A 105 11.39 -8.28 10.81
CA LYS A 105 10.53 -8.79 9.74
C LYS A 105 10.43 -7.82 8.58
N TYR A 106 10.21 -8.37 7.38
CA TYR A 106 9.87 -7.63 6.17
C TYR A 106 8.38 -7.77 5.91
N TYR A 107 7.74 -6.67 5.56
CA TYR A 107 6.37 -6.64 5.06
C TYR A 107 6.41 -6.22 3.60
N LYS A 108 5.73 -6.94 2.71
CA LYS A 108 5.57 -6.50 1.33
C LYS A 108 4.66 -5.28 1.31
N VAL A 109 4.99 -4.30 0.48
CA VAL A 109 4.18 -3.08 0.33
C VAL A 109 3.70 -3.02 -1.10
N GLU A 110 2.38 -3.13 -1.27
CA GLU A 110 1.72 -2.93 -2.55
C GLU A 110 1.03 -1.58 -2.56
N LEU A 111 1.22 -0.84 -3.65
CA LEU A 111 0.64 0.48 -3.82
C LEU A 111 -0.78 0.32 -4.37
N THR A 112 -1.74 0.91 -3.67
CA THR A 112 -3.12 1.03 -4.17
C THR A 112 -3.26 2.25 -5.07
N ASP A 113 -4.40 2.39 -5.77
CA ASP A 113 -4.68 3.55 -6.63
C ASP A 113 -4.61 4.91 -5.90
N LYS A 114 -4.70 4.90 -4.56
CA LYS A 114 -4.62 6.10 -3.72
C LYS A 114 -3.20 6.63 -3.54
N LEU A 115 -2.18 5.82 -3.77
CA LEU A 115 -0.79 6.17 -3.50
C LEU A 115 0.09 5.86 -4.70
N LYS A 116 0.69 6.89 -5.30
CA LYS A 116 1.54 6.73 -6.48
C LYS A 116 3.01 6.61 -6.07
N LYS A 117 3.79 5.84 -6.85
CA LYS A 117 5.22 5.59 -6.56
C LYS A 117 6.03 6.88 -6.37
N TYR A 118 5.79 7.90 -7.19
CA TYR A 118 6.54 9.17 -7.10
C TYR A 118 6.35 9.90 -5.76
N GLU A 119 5.22 9.67 -5.07
CA GLU A 119 4.97 10.30 -3.77
C GLU A 119 5.87 9.69 -2.70
N LEU A 120 6.21 8.41 -2.87
CA LEU A 120 7.11 7.66 -2.00
C LEU A 120 8.60 7.91 -2.28
N ASP A 121 8.98 8.61 -3.35
CA ASP A 121 10.39 8.86 -3.69
C ASP A 121 11.14 9.54 -2.53
N THR A 122 10.45 10.34 -1.73
CA THR A 122 11.02 11.01 -0.54
C THR A 122 11.17 10.08 0.67
N ALA A 123 10.39 9.01 0.73
CA ALA A 123 10.37 8.03 1.81
C ALA A 123 11.22 6.78 1.51
N ILE A 124 11.39 6.43 0.24
CA ILE A 124 12.20 5.29 -0.19
C ILE A 124 13.66 5.49 0.24
N GLY A 125 14.26 4.43 0.78
CA GLY A 125 15.63 4.45 1.31
C GLY A 125 15.78 5.18 2.64
N ARG A 126 14.68 5.51 3.32
CA ARG A 126 14.68 6.18 4.63
C ARG A 126 14.18 5.26 5.74
N ASN A 127 14.67 5.52 6.95
CA ASN A 127 14.20 4.86 8.17
C ASN A 127 13.07 5.67 8.81
N LYS A 128 12.23 5.01 9.63
CA LYS A 128 11.07 5.58 10.31
C LYS A 128 10.00 6.11 9.36
N VAL A 129 9.85 5.43 8.23
CA VAL A 129 8.71 5.62 7.33
C VAL A 129 7.53 4.88 7.94
N THR A 130 6.38 5.54 8.01
CA THR A 130 5.15 4.89 8.47
C THR A 130 4.27 4.60 7.28
N ILE A 131 3.94 3.32 7.05
CA ILE A 131 2.97 2.90 6.03
C ILE A 131 1.65 2.62 6.72
N ILE A 132 0.57 3.15 6.16
CA ILE A 132 -0.79 2.98 6.67
C ILE A 132 -1.65 2.38 5.56
N GLY A 133 -2.32 1.27 5.86
CA GLY A 133 -3.07 0.54 4.85
C GLY A 133 -3.83 -0.66 5.39
N LYS A 134 -4.25 -1.53 4.47
CA LYS A 134 -4.85 -2.83 4.82
C LYS A 134 -3.76 -3.89 4.85
N TYR A 135 -3.73 -4.71 5.89
CA TYR A 135 -2.75 -5.78 6.02
C TYR A 135 -3.42 -7.13 5.70
N ASN A 136 -2.79 -7.87 4.79
CA ASN A 136 -3.15 -9.25 4.47
C ASN A 136 -2.10 -10.17 5.13
N GLU A 137 -2.54 -10.92 6.14
CA GLU A 137 -1.70 -11.84 6.91
C GLU A 137 -1.21 -13.03 6.08
N ASP A 138 -2.02 -13.52 5.13
CA ASP A 138 -1.70 -14.71 4.33
C ASP A 138 -0.53 -14.44 3.39
N GLU A 139 -0.46 -13.23 2.84
CA GLU A 139 0.56 -12.82 1.87
C GLU A 139 1.72 -12.03 2.51
N ASN A 140 1.55 -11.64 3.78
CA ASN A 140 2.42 -10.70 4.48
C ASN A 140 2.59 -9.38 3.69
N THR A 141 1.46 -8.89 3.17
CA THR A 141 1.39 -7.73 2.27
C THR A 141 0.55 -6.62 2.91
N ILE A 142 1.10 -5.41 2.90
CA ILE A 142 0.41 -4.17 3.27
C ILE A 142 0.00 -3.47 1.97
N TYR A 143 -1.30 -3.38 1.74
CA TYR A 143 -1.88 -2.54 0.68
C TYR A 143 -1.88 -1.10 1.17
N ALA A 144 -0.86 -0.33 0.79
CA ALA A 144 -0.63 1.02 1.25
C ALA A 144 -1.68 1.99 0.69
N LEU A 145 -2.36 2.69 1.58
CA LEU A 145 -3.32 3.75 1.25
C LEU A 145 -2.68 5.13 1.42
N THR A 146 -1.80 5.28 2.41
CA THR A 146 -1.08 6.52 2.70
C THR A 146 0.21 6.22 3.44
N PHE A 147 1.10 7.21 3.53
CA PHE A 147 2.35 7.11 4.27
C PHE A 147 2.65 8.41 5.02
N LYS A 148 3.41 8.29 6.10
CA LYS A 148 4.05 9.43 6.77
C LYS A 148 5.54 9.36 6.47
N ALA A 149 6.04 10.42 5.83
CA ALA A 149 7.46 10.62 5.61
C ALA A 149 8.22 10.65 6.95
N PRO A 150 9.49 10.23 6.97
CA PRO A 150 10.28 10.25 8.19
C PRO A 150 10.39 11.69 8.71
N PRO A 151 10.41 11.90 10.04
CA PRO A 151 10.59 13.24 10.58
C PRO A 151 11.92 13.81 10.07
N PRO A 152 11.95 15.10 9.67
CA PRO A 152 13.18 15.71 9.20
C PRO A 152 14.29 15.49 10.23
N PRO A 153 15.53 15.23 9.80
CA PRO A 153 16.63 15.05 10.72
C PRO A 153 16.66 16.23 11.67
N LYS A 154 16.59 15.94 12.99
CA LYS A 154 16.69 16.99 14.01
C LYS A 154 17.92 17.81 13.65
N ALA A 155 17.73 19.09 13.36
CA ALA A 155 18.80 19.97 12.96
C ALA A 155 19.92 19.82 14.00
N SER A 156 20.97 19.10 13.61
CA SER A 156 22.21 19.10 14.36
C SER A 156 22.74 20.49 14.08
N PHE A 157 22.41 21.42 14.98
CA PHE A 157 23.13 22.66 15.12
C PHE A 157 24.60 22.25 15.05
N PHE A 158 25.25 22.57 13.92
CA PHE A 158 26.69 22.61 13.85
C PHE A 158 27.10 23.63 14.91
N LYS A 159 27.18 23.19 16.16
CA LYS A 159 27.81 23.92 17.25
C LYS A 159 29.26 23.95 16.81
N GLY A 160 29.63 25.07 16.22
CA GLY A 160 30.87 25.25 15.49
C GLY A 160 32.05 24.71 16.30
N CYS A 161 32.80 23.83 15.68
CA CYS A 161 34.25 23.88 15.82
C CYS A 161 34.71 24.86 14.74
N LEU A 162 34.81 26.12 15.17
CA LEU A 162 35.56 27.19 14.51
C LEU A 162 37.05 26.89 14.68
#